data_AF-A0A2N3D8Q9-F1
#
_entry.id   AF-A0A2N3D8Q9-F1
#
_cell.length_a   1.000
_cell.length_b   1.000
_cell.length_c   1.000
_cell.angle_alpha   90.00
_cell.angle_beta   90.00
_cell.angle_gamma   90.00
#
_symmetry.space_group_name_H-M   'P 1'
#
loop_
_entity.id
_entity.type
_entity.pdbx_description
1 polymer ?
#
loop_
_entity_poly.entity_id
_entity_poly.type
_entity_poly.pdbx_seq_one_letter_code
_entity_poly.pdbx_strand_id
1 'polypeptide(L)'
;MVSIERLIDEHRQVAMLSDALSRAAGDATSSWLRATLVQLDAVLGAHLLTEDLEVYPDLLARGDECQRHAAATAMADFNELASDWQAFVARWTERAIDADRAGFADDSARVLSALAARIRIENEVLYPLALRSGTITLREARARITAN
;
A
#
# COMPACT_ATOMS: atom_id res chain seq x y z
N MET A 1 18.17 -3.14 3.65
CA MET A 1 17.60 -2.13 4.57
C MET A 1 17.01 -1.05 3.70
N VAL A 2 15.71 -1.19 3.47
CA VAL A 2 14.91 -0.22 2.75
C VAL A 2 14.96 1.17 3.41
N SER A 3 14.76 2.20 2.61
CA SER A 3 14.68 3.58 3.08
C SER A 3 13.25 4.11 3.16
N ILE A 4 13.00 5.01 4.10
CA ILE A 4 11.73 5.76 4.16
C ILE A 4 11.51 6.62 2.90
N GLU A 5 12.58 7.15 2.29
CA GLU A 5 12.51 7.89 1.02
C GLU A 5 11.84 7.04 -0.07
N ARG A 6 12.32 5.80 -0.26
CA ARG A 6 11.73 4.84 -1.20
C ARG A 6 10.28 4.49 -0.85
N LEU A 7 10.01 4.14 0.41
CA LEU A 7 8.66 3.74 0.85
C LEU A 7 7.63 4.87 0.65
N ILE A 8 8.02 6.12 0.92
CA ILE A 8 7.16 7.28 0.69
C ILE A 8 6.93 7.53 -0.81
N ASP A 9 7.92 7.28 -1.66
CA ASP A 9 7.73 7.38 -3.11
C ASP A 9 6.79 6.28 -3.65
N GLU A 10 6.91 5.06 -3.14
CA GLU A 10 5.97 3.96 -3.43
C GLU A 10 4.54 4.32 -2.97
N HIS A 11 4.37 4.86 -1.76
CA HIS A 11 3.07 5.36 -1.27
C HIS A 11 2.48 6.45 -2.16
N ARG A 12 3.29 7.38 -2.69
CA ARG A 12 2.83 8.39 -3.65
C ARG A 12 2.28 7.72 -4.91
N GLN A 13 2.94 6.70 -5.42
CA GLN A 13 2.48 5.98 -6.61
C GLN A 13 1.15 5.26 -6.36
N VAL A 14 1.02 4.57 -5.22
CA VAL A 14 -0.23 3.91 -4.80
C VAL A 14 -1.36 4.93 -4.67
N ALA A 15 -1.10 6.06 -4.00
CA ALA A 15 -2.08 7.13 -3.81
C ALA A 15 -2.52 7.76 -5.14
N MET A 16 -1.58 8.03 -6.06
CA MET A 16 -1.90 8.58 -7.38
C MET A 16 -2.84 7.67 -8.19
N LEU A 17 -2.58 6.36 -8.19
CA LEU A 17 -3.43 5.39 -8.89
C LEU A 17 -4.79 5.22 -8.21
N SER A 18 -4.83 5.24 -6.88
CA SER A 18 -6.07 5.19 -6.09
C SER A 18 -6.97 6.39 -6.37
N ASP A 19 -6.38 7.59 -6.40
CA ASP A 19 -7.08 8.83 -6.73
C ASP A 19 -7.59 8.83 -8.18
N ALA A 20 -6.77 8.38 -9.12
CA ALA A 20 -7.15 8.27 -10.51
C ALA A 20 -8.35 7.32 -10.68
N LEU A 21 -8.31 6.15 -10.04
CA LEU A 21 -9.39 5.18 -10.10
C LEU A 21 -10.68 5.74 -9.49
N SER A 22 -10.59 6.36 -8.31
CA SER A 22 -11.74 6.94 -7.60
C SER A 22 -12.44 8.04 -8.42
N ARG A 23 -11.66 8.97 -8.99
CA ARG A 23 -12.21 10.10 -9.77
C ARG A 23 -12.85 9.64 -11.09
N ALA A 24 -12.29 8.60 -11.70
CA ALA A 24 -12.75 8.09 -12.98
C ALA A 24 -13.85 7.03 -12.86
N ALA A 25 -14.15 6.56 -11.64
CA ALA A 25 -15.09 5.49 -11.36
C ALA A 25 -16.50 5.73 -11.92
N GLY A 26 -16.92 6.98 -12.14
CA GLY A 26 -18.22 7.31 -12.75
C GLY A 26 -18.22 7.35 -14.29
N ASP A 27 -17.12 7.83 -14.89
CA ASP A 27 -17.15 8.30 -16.29
C ASP A 27 -16.20 7.55 -17.26
N ALA A 28 -15.12 6.94 -16.77
CA ALA A 28 -14.15 6.26 -17.64
C ALA A 28 -14.68 4.95 -18.26
N THR A 29 -13.99 4.39 -19.24
CA THR A 29 -14.37 3.07 -19.77
C THR A 29 -14.03 1.97 -18.75
N SER A 30 -14.80 0.90 -18.73
CA SER A 30 -14.55 -0.26 -17.85
C SER A 30 -13.20 -0.92 -18.11
N SER A 31 -12.74 -0.90 -19.37
CA SER A 31 -11.39 -1.33 -19.75
C SER A 31 -10.29 -0.49 -19.09
N TRP A 32 -10.46 0.85 -19.06
CA TRP A 32 -9.52 1.74 -18.38
C TRP A 32 -9.55 1.51 -16.87
N LEU A 33 -10.74 1.43 -16.27
CA LEU A 33 -10.89 1.17 -14.83
C LEU A 33 -10.23 -0.15 -14.43
N ARG A 34 -10.45 -1.22 -15.21
CA ARG A 34 -9.81 -2.51 -14.97
C ARG A 34 -8.30 -2.44 -15.13
N ALA A 35 -7.80 -1.75 -16.15
CA ALA A 35 -6.36 -1.59 -16.36
C ALA A 35 -5.70 -0.83 -15.20
N THR A 36 -6.30 0.27 -14.75
CA THR A 36 -5.83 1.05 -13.60
C THR A 36 -5.89 0.23 -12.30
N LEU A 37 -6.95 -0.55 -12.09
CA LEU A 37 -7.05 -1.45 -10.93
C LEU A 37 -5.95 -2.51 -10.92
N VAL A 38 -5.68 -3.16 -12.07
CA VAL A 38 -4.58 -4.15 -12.19
C VAL A 38 -3.22 -3.50 -11.98
N GLN A 39 -3.02 -2.28 -12.49
CA GLN A 39 -1.78 -1.53 -12.27
C GLN A 39 -1.59 -1.18 -10.79
N LEU A 40 -2.66 -0.74 -10.12
CA LEU A 40 -2.66 -0.45 -8.69
C LEU A 40 -2.35 -1.71 -7.87
N ASP A 41 -2.97 -2.85 -8.20
CA ASP A 41 -2.70 -4.14 -7.55
C ASP A 41 -1.23 -4.56 -7.68
N ALA A 42 -0.63 -4.41 -8.86
CA ALA A 42 0.77 -4.73 -9.08
C ALA A 42 1.73 -3.83 -8.28
N VAL A 43 1.48 -2.52 -8.26
CA VAL A 43 2.30 -1.55 -7.50
C VAL A 43 2.15 -1.79 -6.00
N LEU A 44 0.91 -1.99 -5.52
CA LEU A 44 0.64 -2.28 -4.13
C LEU A 44 1.30 -3.60 -3.71
N GLY A 45 1.16 -4.67 -4.48
CA GLY A 45 1.78 -5.96 -4.17
C GLY A 45 3.30 -5.90 -4.04
N ALA A 46 3.98 -5.15 -4.92
CA ALA A 46 5.43 -4.95 -4.83
C ALA A 46 5.86 -4.17 -3.58
N HIS A 47 5.06 -3.16 -3.20
CA HIS A 47 5.27 -2.39 -1.97
C HIS A 47 5.05 -3.27 -0.72
N LEU A 48 3.92 -3.98 -0.64
CA LEU A 48 3.58 -4.87 0.47
C LEU A 48 4.67 -5.94 0.70
N LEU A 49 5.19 -6.52 -0.39
CA LEU A 49 6.27 -7.51 -0.30
C LEU A 49 7.52 -6.93 0.38
N THR A 50 7.83 -5.64 0.15
CA THR A 50 8.95 -4.97 0.80
C THR A 50 8.68 -4.80 2.31
N GLU A 51 7.47 -4.43 2.69
CA GLU A 51 7.10 -4.25 4.10
C GLU A 51 7.06 -5.58 4.87
N ASP A 52 6.50 -6.62 4.27
CA ASP A 52 6.34 -7.96 4.87
C ASP A 52 7.68 -8.69 5.03
N LEU A 53 8.65 -8.44 4.15
CA LEU A 53 9.95 -9.10 4.20
C LEU A 53 11.01 -8.32 4.97
N GLU A 54 10.98 -6.99 4.94
CA GLU A 54 12.02 -6.15 5.55
C GLU A 54 11.50 -5.34 6.74
N VAL A 55 10.43 -4.57 6.57
CA VAL A 55 10.05 -3.53 7.55
C VAL A 55 9.45 -4.13 8.82
N TYR A 56 8.36 -4.89 8.68
CA TYR A 56 7.61 -5.38 9.85
C TYR A 56 8.39 -6.43 10.65
N PRO A 57 9.04 -7.43 10.04
CA PRO A 57 9.82 -8.42 10.78
C PRO A 57 10.93 -7.78 11.63
N ASP A 58 11.67 -6.81 11.07
CA ASP A 58 12.73 -6.14 11.81
C ASP A 58 12.17 -5.21 12.90
N LEU A 59 11.02 -4.56 12.69
CA LEU A 59 10.38 -3.74 13.73
C LEU A 59 9.90 -4.61 14.90
N LEU A 60 9.33 -5.79 14.61
CA LEU A 60 8.93 -6.76 15.62
C LEU A 60 10.14 -7.39 16.36
N ALA A 61 11.27 -7.58 15.68
CA ALA A 61 12.46 -8.18 16.28
C ALA A 61 13.29 -7.19 17.12
N ARG A 62 13.38 -5.93 16.67
CA ARG A 62 14.34 -4.93 17.21
C ARG A 62 13.67 -3.80 17.99
N GLY A 63 12.36 -3.61 17.84
CA GLY A 63 11.63 -2.58 18.56
C GLY A 63 11.54 -2.87 20.06
N ASP A 64 11.37 -1.83 20.86
CA ASP A 64 10.97 -1.91 22.26
C ASP A 64 9.53 -2.45 22.41
N GLU A 65 9.08 -2.69 23.64
CA GLU A 65 7.75 -3.25 23.91
C GLU A 65 6.61 -2.42 23.31
N CYS A 66 6.70 -1.09 23.38
CA CYS A 66 5.69 -0.18 22.84
C CYS A 66 5.69 -0.21 21.31
N GLN A 67 6.87 -0.18 20.68
CA GLN A 67 7.06 -0.29 19.23
C GLN A 67 6.47 -1.59 18.69
N ARG A 68 6.77 -2.73 19.33
CA ARG A 68 6.25 -4.04 18.92
C ARG A 68 4.74 -4.13 19.08
N HIS A 69 4.19 -3.58 20.17
CA HIS A 69 2.74 -3.58 20.39
C HIS A 69 2.00 -2.73 19.34
N ALA A 70 2.51 -1.54 19.02
CA ALA A 70 1.95 -0.70 17.97
C ALA A 70 1.99 -1.38 16.60
N ALA A 71 3.13 -2.01 16.25
CA ALA A 71 3.27 -2.76 15.00
C ALA A 71 2.28 -3.94 14.92
N ALA A 72 2.20 -4.76 15.98
CA ALA A 72 1.29 -5.90 16.01
C ALA A 72 -0.18 -5.50 15.90
N THR A 73 -0.57 -4.37 16.52
CA THR A 73 -1.94 -3.84 16.43
C THR A 73 -2.27 -3.40 15.00
N ALA A 74 -1.39 -2.62 14.37
CA ALA A 74 -1.60 -2.17 12.99
C ALA A 74 -1.67 -3.34 11.99
N MET A 75 -0.79 -4.35 12.14
CA MET A 75 -0.74 -5.50 11.24
C MET A 75 -2.00 -6.38 11.32
N ALA A 76 -2.70 -6.41 12.46
CA ALA A 76 -3.97 -7.12 12.58
C ALA A 76 -5.03 -6.51 11.63
N ASP A 77 -5.13 -5.18 11.61
CA ASP A 77 -6.04 -4.44 10.73
C ASP A 77 -5.65 -4.62 9.24
N PHE A 78 -4.35 -4.76 8.94
CA PHE A 78 -3.87 -4.90 7.57
C PHE A 78 -4.18 -6.26 6.95
N ASN A 79 -4.26 -7.33 7.76
CA ASN A 79 -4.63 -8.66 7.26
C ASN A 79 -6.08 -8.72 6.77
N GLU A 80 -6.99 -8.04 7.46
CA GLU A 80 -8.38 -7.91 7.02
C GLU A 80 -8.45 -7.14 5.70
N LEU A 81 -7.76 -5.99 5.62
CA LEU A 81 -7.67 -5.19 4.39
C LEU A 81 -7.08 -5.97 3.21
N ALA A 82 -6.05 -6.79 3.44
CA ALA A 82 -5.44 -7.62 2.38
C ALA A 82 -6.47 -8.59 1.78
N SER A 83 -7.31 -9.19 2.63
CA SER A 83 -8.38 -10.10 2.19
C SER A 83 -9.45 -9.35 1.38
N ASP A 84 -9.88 -8.19 1.87
CA ASP A 84 -10.86 -7.32 1.20
C ASP A 84 -10.33 -6.82 -0.16
N TRP A 85 -9.05 -6.47 -0.23
CA TRP A 85 -8.40 -6.03 -1.46
C TRP A 85 -8.39 -7.13 -2.52
N GLN A 86 -7.98 -8.36 -2.16
CA GLN A 86 -7.94 -9.48 -3.10
C GLN A 86 -9.35 -9.84 -3.60
N ALA A 87 -10.35 -9.82 -2.73
CA ALA A 87 -11.74 -10.03 -3.11
C ALA A 87 -12.24 -8.93 -4.08
N PHE A 88 -11.89 -7.68 -3.82
CA PHE A 88 -12.22 -6.53 -4.68
C PHE A 88 -11.62 -6.67 -6.09
N VAL A 89 -10.31 -6.93 -6.19
CA VAL A 89 -9.61 -7.11 -7.48
C VAL A 89 -10.15 -8.29 -8.27
N ALA A 90 -10.45 -9.41 -7.60
CA ALA A 90 -11.01 -10.60 -8.23
C ALA A 90 -12.45 -10.38 -8.74
N ARG A 91 -13.27 -9.67 -7.96
CA ARG A 91 -14.68 -9.37 -8.28
C ARG A 91 -14.80 -8.48 -9.52
N TRP A 92 -14.06 -7.38 -9.56
CA TRP A 92 -14.28 -6.30 -10.53
C TRP A 92 -13.50 -6.50 -11.83
N THR A 93 -13.97 -7.47 -12.62
CA THR A 93 -13.57 -7.61 -14.04
C THR A 93 -14.20 -6.52 -14.90
N GLU A 94 -13.67 -6.26 -16.10
CA GLU A 94 -14.26 -5.30 -17.05
C GLU A 94 -15.76 -5.53 -17.26
N ARG A 95 -16.16 -6.79 -17.49
CA ARG A 95 -17.57 -7.19 -17.63
C ARG A 95 -18.41 -6.91 -16.37
N ALA A 96 -17.83 -7.09 -15.18
CA ALA A 96 -18.54 -6.81 -13.93
C ALA A 96 -18.74 -5.30 -13.73
N ILE A 97 -17.73 -4.50 -14.05
CA ILE A 97 -17.78 -3.03 -13.99
C ILE A 97 -18.83 -2.49 -14.98
N ASP A 98 -18.93 -3.04 -16.19
CA ASP A 98 -19.98 -2.69 -17.15
C ASP A 98 -21.38 -3.02 -16.63
N ALA A 99 -21.52 -4.16 -15.95
CA ALA A 99 -22.82 -4.63 -15.46
C ALA A 99 -23.29 -3.88 -14.20
N ASP A 100 -22.37 -3.43 -13.34
CA ASP A 100 -22.68 -2.76 -12.08
C ASP A 100 -21.67 -1.65 -11.78
N ARG A 101 -21.86 -0.52 -12.48
CA ARG A 101 -21.00 0.65 -12.37
C ARG A 101 -21.06 1.32 -11.00
N ALA A 102 -22.27 1.42 -10.44
CA ALA A 102 -22.50 2.06 -9.15
C ALA A 102 -21.88 1.22 -8.03
N GLY A 103 -22.07 -0.10 -8.04
CA GLY A 103 -21.44 -1.01 -7.09
C GLY A 103 -19.91 -0.96 -7.16
N PHE A 104 -19.33 -0.85 -8.37
CA PHE A 104 -17.88 -0.66 -8.50
C PHE A 104 -17.40 0.63 -7.83
N ALA A 105 -18.11 1.74 -8.02
CA ALA A 105 -17.76 3.02 -7.42
C ALA A 105 -17.86 2.99 -5.89
N ASP A 106 -18.92 2.39 -5.34
CA ASP A 106 -19.13 2.25 -3.90
C ASP A 106 -18.06 1.34 -3.26
N ASP A 107 -17.80 0.17 -3.85
CA ASP A 107 -16.76 -0.74 -3.37
C ASP A 107 -15.36 -0.09 -3.46
N SER A 108 -15.08 0.63 -4.55
CA SER A 108 -13.82 1.36 -4.73
C SER A 108 -13.65 2.40 -3.62
N ALA A 109 -14.67 3.21 -3.34
CA ALA A 109 -14.60 4.22 -2.29
C ALA A 109 -14.30 3.60 -0.92
N ARG A 110 -14.94 2.47 -0.58
CA ARG A 110 -14.70 1.75 0.67
C ARG A 110 -13.27 1.22 0.78
N VAL A 111 -12.83 0.43 -0.21
CA VAL A 111 -11.53 -0.25 -0.16
C VAL A 111 -10.37 0.74 -0.28
N LEU A 112 -10.48 1.75 -1.15
CA LEU A 112 -9.43 2.76 -1.31
C LEU A 112 -9.34 3.69 -0.10
N SER A 113 -10.44 3.97 0.60
CA SER A 113 -10.38 4.70 1.87
C SER A 113 -9.64 3.90 2.96
N ALA A 114 -9.83 2.59 3.01
CA ALA A 114 -9.12 1.74 3.97
C ALA A 114 -7.62 1.66 3.64
N LEU A 115 -7.27 1.55 2.35
CA LEU A 115 -5.88 1.63 1.89
C LEU A 115 -5.22 2.97 2.24
N ALA A 116 -5.92 4.08 2.06
CA ALA A 116 -5.42 5.40 2.46
C ALA A 116 -5.24 5.52 3.99
N ALA A 117 -6.08 4.85 4.79
CA ALA A 117 -5.91 4.81 6.24
C ALA A 117 -4.66 4.01 6.65
N ARG A 118 -4.42 2.85 6.01
CA ARG A 118 -3.19 2.06 6.18
C ARG A 118 -1.93 2.89 5.89
N ILE A 119 -1.86 3.51 4.71
CA ILE A 119 -0.73 4.37 4.30
C ILE A 119 -0.46 5.47 5.33
N ARG A 120 -1.51 6.06 5.91
CA ARG A 120 -1.38 7.08 6.95
C ARG A 120 -0.76 6.52 8.23
N ILE A 121 -1.24 5.36 8.70
CA ILE A 121 -0.71 4.68 9.88
C ILE A 121 0.77 4.34 9.66
N GLU A 122 1.13 3.83 8.48
CA GLU A 122 2.53 3.55 8.13
C GLU A 122 3.39 4.81 8.19
N ASN A 123 2.97 5.88 7.51
CA ASN A 123 3.72 7.13 7.44
C ASN A 123 3.88 7.83 8.79
N GLU A 124 2.82 7.86 9.61
CA GLU A 124 2.76 8.67 10.82
C GLU A 124 3.20 7.89 12.07
N VAL A 125 3.10 6.55 12.03
CA VAL A 125 3.37 5.70 13.19
C VAL A 125 4.48 4.71 12.91
N LEU A 126 4.31 3.79 11.94
CA LEU A 126 5.21 2.66 11.79
C LEU A 126 6.60 3.07 11.27
N TYR A 127 6.69 3.90 10.23
CA TYR A 127 7.99 4.35 9.70
C TYR A 127 8.78 5.21 10.69
N PRO A 128 8.18 6.14 11.46
CA PRO A 128 8.87 6.81 12.55
C PRO A 128 9.39 5.84 13.62
N LEU A 129 8.63 4.80 13.98
CA LEU A 129 9.09 3.77 14.93
C LEU A 129 10.26 2.97 14.33
N ALA A 130 10.17 2.57 13.07
CA ALA A 130 11.21 1.83 12.35
C ALA A 130 12.50 2.63 12.14
N LEU A 131 12.40 3.94 11.91
CA LEU A 131 13.57 4.83 11.89
C LEU A 131 14.24 4.91 13.26
N ARG A 132 13.44 5.03 14.33
CA ARG A 132 13.97 5.10 15.71
C ARG A 132 14.65 3.81 16.15
N SER A 133 14.16 2.65 15.72
CA SER A 133 14.77 1.35 15.99
C SER A 133 15.96 1.02 15.08
N GLY A 134 16.24 1.85 14.07
CA GLY A 134 17.28 1.59 13.08
C GLY A 134 16.94 0.45 12.12
N THR A 135 15.65 0.10 11.99
CA THR A 135 15.12 -0.94 11.09
C THR A 135 15.10 -0.48 9.63
N ILE A 136 14.89 0.81 9.39
CA ILE A 136 14.95 1.43 8.06
C ILE A 136 15.90 2.62 8.06
N THR A 137 16.38 3.02 6.88
CA THR A 137 17.21 4.23 6.73
C THR A 137 16.38 5.45 6.33
N LEU A 138 16.96 6.65 6.51
CA LEU A 138 16.36 7.88 5.98
C LEU A 138 16.41 7.97 4.45
N ARG A 139 17.46 7.43 3.82
CA ARG A 139 17.72 7.53 2.37
C ARG A 139 18.18 6.19 1.84
N GLU A 140 17.92 5.95 0.57
CA GLU A 140 18.50 4.80 -0.13
C GLU A 140 20.01 4.86 -0.02
N ALA A 141 20.63 3.71 0.25
CA ALA A 141 22.08 3.62 0.20
C ALA A 141 22.49 3.86 -1.25
N ARG A 142 23.10 5.01 -1.55
CA ARG A 142 23.64 5.27 -2.90
C ARG A 142 24.57 4.11 -3.24
N ALA A 143 24.22 3.35 -4.27
CA ALA A 143 25.16 2.43 -4.89
C ALA A 143 26.43 3.23 -5.17
N ARG A 144 27.53 2.87 -4.50
CA ARG A 144 28.83 3.46 -4.81
C ARG A 144 29.10 3.11 -6.27
N ILE A 145 28.91 4.07 -7.17
CA ILE A 145 29.46 3.99 -8.51
C ILE A 145 30.97 4.11 -8.30
N THR A 146 31.63 2.97 -8.08
CA THR A 146 33.06 2.82 -8.36
C THR A 146 33.21 2.96 -9.87
N ALA A 147 33.40 4.20 -10.32
CA ALA A 147 33.99 4.47 -11.61
C ALA A 147 35.46 4.03 -11.53
N ASN A 148 35.83 3.09 -12.39
CA ASN A 148 37.19 2.61 -12.60
C ASN A 148 37.79 3.36 -13.79
#